data_AF-A0A950XS44-F1
#
_entry.id   AF-A0A950XS44-F1
#
_cell.length_a   1.000
_cell.length_b   1.000
_cell.length_c   1.000
_cell.angle_alpha   90.00
_cell.angle_beta   90.00
_cell.angle_gamma   90.00
#
_symmetry.space_group_name_H-M   'P 1'
#
loop_
_entity.id
_entity.type
_entity.pdbx_description
1 polymer ?
#
loop_
_entity_poly.entity_id
_entity_poly.type
_entity_poly.pdbx_seq_one_letter_code
_entity_poly.pdbx_strand_id
1 'polypeptide(L)'
;SVGPVAHPIRQGQLAVLGPGDRITIAAEQKQDSHRRVLDVLILGGEPIREPVLHYGPFVMNTKAELIQALEDFQAGKFGSIPPNALMPHSHGRRPPVG
;
A
#
# COMPACT_ATOMS: atom_id res chain seq x y z
N SER A 1 -17.48 8.14 -6.29
CA SER A 1 -17.37 7.47 -7.60
C SER A 1 -16.04 7.82 -8.25
N VAL A 2 -15.60 7.02 -9.22
CA VAL A 2 -14.32 7.16 -9.91
C VAL A 2 -14.49 7.03 -11.43
N GLY A 3 -13.69 7.79 -12.18
CA GLY A 3 -13.59 7.70 -13.63
C GLY A 3 -14.68 8.48 -14.39
N PRO A 4 -14.60 8.50 -15.74
CA PRO A 4 -15.45 9.34 -16.59
C PRO A 4 -16.93 8.94 -16.58
N VAL A 5 -17.23 7.68 -16.29
CA VAL A 5 -18.61 7.15 -16.16
C VAL A 5 -19.10 7.12 -14.71
N ALA A 6 -18.38 7.77 -13.79
CA ALA A 6 -18.73 7.87 -12.37
C ALA A 6 -19.04 6.51 -11.72
N HIS A 7 -18.17 5.51 -11.91
CA HIS A 7 -18.37 4.19 -11.32
C HIS A 7 -18.39 4.27 -9.78
N PRO A 8 -19.41 3.73 -9.09
CA PRO A 8 -19.49 3.80 -7.63
C PRO A 8 -18.38 2.97 -6.99
N ILE A 9 -17.79 3.50 -5.92
CA ILE A 9 -16.78 2.81 -5.11
C ILE A 9 -17.02 3.13 -3.64
N ARG A 10 -16.76 2.16 -2.76
CA ARG A 10 -16.89 2.26 -1.31
C ARG A 10 -15.52 2.11 -0.65
N GLN A 11 -15.43 2.43 0.64
CA GLN A 11 -14.19 2.24 1.39
C GLN A 11 -13.73 0.77 1.31
N GLY A 12 -12.42 0.58 1.19
CA GLY A 12 -11.79 -0.74 1.14
C GLY A 12 -11.81 -1.38 -0.24
N GLN A 13 -12.40 -0.72 -1.23
CA GLN A 13 -12.37 -1.17 -2.62
C GLN A 13 -11.19 -0.52 -3.37
N LEU A 14 -10.69 -1.27 -4.35
CA LEU A 14 -9.67 -0.83 -5.29
C LEU A 14 -10.30 -0.58 -6.66
N ALA A 15 -10.08 0.60 -7.23
CA ALA A 15 -10.36 0.88 -8.64
C ALA A 15 -9.06 0.79 -9.44
N VAL A 16 -9.07 0.02 -10.54
CA VAL A 16 -7.99 0.00 -11.53
C VAL A 16 -8.34 0.99 -12.63
N LEU A 17 -7.44 1.94 -12.88
CA LEU A 17 -7.61 2.96 -13.91
C LEU A 17 -6.90 2.53 -15.19
N GLY A 18 -7.60 2.68 -16.31
CA GLY A 18 -7.02 2.45 -17.64
C GLY A 18 -6.15 3.63 -18.12
N PRO A 19 -5.69 3.57 -19.38
CA PRO A 19 -4.95 4.66 -20.01
C PRO A 19 -5.71 5.99 -19.95
N GLY A 20 -4.99 7.07 -19.70
CA GLY A 20 -5.53 8.43 -19.65
C GLY A 20 -4.57 9.39 -18.98
N ASP A 21 -4.83 10.68 -19.12
CA ASP A 21 -4.04 11.78 -18.54
C ASP A 21 -4.71 12.41 -17.32
N ARG A 22 -5.93 11.96 -16.97
CA ARG A 22 -6.77 12.55 -15.92
C ARG A 22 -7.45 11.47 -15.08
N ILE A 23 -7.49 11.72 -13.78
CA ILE A 23 -8.22 10.91 -12.80
C ILE A 23 -9.35 11.78 -12.22
N THR A 24 -10.59 11.29 -12.31
CA THR A 24 -11.77 11.95 -11.74
C THR A 24 -12.24 11.17 -10.53
N ILE A 25 -12.39 11.84 -9.39
CA ILE A 25 -12.92 11.28 -8.14
C ILE A 25 -13.98 12.25 -7.62
N ALA A 26 -15.13 11.71 -7.22
CA ALA A 26 -16.20 12.51 -6.62
C ALA A 26 -16.73 11.84 -5.35
N ALA A 27 -16.91 12.63 -4.29
CA ALA A 27 -17.66 12.22 -3.12
C ALA A 27 -19.17 12.18 -3.44
N GLU A 28 -19.91 11.30 -2.79
CA GLU A 28 -21.38 11.33 -2.89
C GLU A 28 -21.95 12.60 -2.25
N GLN A 29 -23.02 13.14 -2.83
CA GLN A 29 -23.66 14.36 -2.32
C GLN A 29 -24.35 14.14 -0.96
N LYS A 30 -24.78 12.91 -0.68
CA LYS A 30 -25.42 12.55 0.59
C LYS A 30 -24.42 11.73 1.42
N GLN A 31 -23.63 12.43 2.22
CA GLN A 31 -22.72 11.77 3.17
C GLN A 31 -23.49 11.35 4.43
N ASP A 32 -23.20 10.14 4.90
CA ASP A 32 -23.60 9.68 6.22
C ASP A 32 -22.99 10.63 7.27
N SER A 33 -23.75 11.02 8.30
CA SER A 33 -23.34 12.00 9.31
C SER A 33 -22.09 11.56 10.09
N HIS A 34 -21.80 10.25 10.08
CA HIS A 34 -20.62 9.62 10.66
C HIS A 34 -19.37 9.64 9.77
N ARG A 35 -19.46 10.06 8.50
CA ARG A 35 -18.35 10.09 7.53
C ARG A 35 -18.31 11.39 6.74
N ARG A 36 -17.61 12.37 7.30
CA ARG A 36 -17.52 13.72 6.75
C ARG A 36 -16.34 13.94 5.79
N VAL A 37 -15.39 13.01 5.76
CA VAL A 37 -14.14 13.15 4.99
C VAL A 37 -13.98 11.96 4.04
N LEU A 38 -13.56 12.26 2.81
CA LEU A 38 -13.14 11.28 1.83
C LEU A 38 -11.62 11.23 1.83
N ASP A 39 -11.06 10.14 2.36
CA ASP A 39 -9.64 9.84 2.27
C ASP A 39 -9.39 8.91 1.09
N VAL A 40 -8.45 9.27 0.22
CA VAL A 40 -8.10 8.51 -0.99
C VAL A 40 -6.60 8.27 -1.03
N LEU A 41 -6.20 7.03 -1.32
CA LEU A 41 -4.84 6.67 -1.68
C LEU A 41 -4.77 6.45 -3.19
N ILE A 42 -3.90 7.18 -3.87
CA ILE A 42 -3.62 7.02 -5.30
C ILE A 42 -2.24 6.38 -5.41
N LEU A 43 -2.18 5.23 -6.09
CA LEU A 43 -0.94 4.50 -6.37
C LEU A 43 -0.73 4.46 -7.88
N GLY A 44 0.47 4.82 -8.33
CA GLY A 44 0.86 4.79 -9.73
C GLY A 44 2.37 4.71 -9.87
N GLY A 45 2.84 4.21 -11.01
CA GLY A 45 4.26 4.06 -11.30
C GLY A 45 4.49 3.51 -12.70
N GLU A 46 5.72 3.64 -13.19
CA GLU A 46 6.13 3.02 -14.46
C GLU A 46 6.23 1.50 -14.27
N PRO A 47 5.67 0.68 -15.18
CA PRO A 47 5.85 -0.76 -15.13
C PRO A 47 7.33 -1.16 -15.19
N ILE A 48 7.78 -1.97 -14.23
CA ILE A 48 9.17 -2.47 -14.14
C ILE A 48 9.50 -3.42 -15.31
N ARG A 49 8.50 -4.14 -15.85
CA ARG A 49 8.62 -5.06 -17.01
C ARG A 49 9.61 -6.21 -16.82
N GLU A 50 9.85 -6.62 -15.59
CA GLU A 50 10.62 -7.81 -15.26
C GLU A 50 9.70 -8.94 -14.80
N PRO A 51 10.14 -10.22 -14.90
CA PRO A 51 9.41 -11.32 -14.30
C PRO A 51 9.24 -11.12 -12.80
N VAL A 52 8.08 -11.53 -12.27
CA VAL A 52 7.75 -11.46 -10.85
C VAL A 52 7.45 -12.87 -10.34
N LEU A 53 8.35 -13.42 -9.52
CA LEU A 53 8.13 -14.63 -8.75
C LEU A 53 8.06 -14.29 -7.27
N HIS A 54 7.03 -14.78 -6.59
CA HIS A 54 6.82 -14.50 -5.17
C HIS A 54 6.61 -15.80 -4.38
N TYR A 55 7.15 -15.83 -3.16
CA TYR A 55 6.85 -16.85 -2.17
C TYR A 55 7.00 -16.27 -0.76
N GLY A 56 5.89 -16.23 -0.02
CA GLY A 56 5.85 -15.63 1.31
C GLY A 56 6.33 -14.16 1.29
N PRO A 57 7.34 -13.78 2.08
CA PRO A 57 7.84 -12.41 2.16
C PRO A 57 8.83 -12.04 1.03
N PHE A 58 9.12 -12.95 0.10
CA PHE A 58 10.15 -12.75 -0.92
C PHE A 58 9.54 -12.55 -2.32
N VAL A 59 10.08 -11.59 -3.07
CA VAL A 59 9.77 -11.32 -4.47
C VAL A 59 11.10 -11.21 -5.23
N MET A 60 11.28 -12.02 -6.27
CA MET A 60 12.49 -12.11 -7.10
C MET A 60 12.12 -12.27 -8.58
N ASN A 61 13.10 -12.24 -9.49
CA ASN A 61 12.88 -12.38 -10.93
C ASN A 61 12.95 -13.85 -11.41
N THR A 62 13.61 -14.74 -10.68
CA THR A 62 13.76 -16.16 -11.04
C THR A 62 13.51 -17.12 -9.88
N LYS A 63 13.26 -18.41 -10.21
CA LYS A 63 13.05 -19.45 -9.18
C LYS A 63 14.33 -19.72 -8.38
N ALA A 64 15.50 -19.65 -9.03
CA ALA A 64 16.79 -19.87 -8.37
C ALA A 64 17.06 -18.79 -7.30
N GLU A 65 16.81 -17.51 -7.62
CA GLU A 65 16.92 -16.40 -6.66
C GLU A 65 15.96 -16.57 -5.48
N LEU A 66 14.74 -17.04 -5.73
CA LEU A 66 13.75 -17.28 -4.67
C LEU A 66 14.18 -18.40 -3.72
N ILE A 67 14.76 -19.49 -4.25
CA ILE A 67 15.32 -20.58 -3.44
C ILE A 67 16.51 -20.07 -2.62
N GLN A 68 17.40 -19.29 -3.23
CA GLN A 68 18.54 -18.70 -2.53
C GLN A 68 18.10 -17.79 -1.37
N ALA A 69 17.09 -16.93 -1.60
CA ALA A 69 16.55 -16.05 -0.55
C ALA A 69 15.97 -16.84 0.62
N LEU A 70 15.32 -17.97 0.34
CA LEU A 70 14.79 -18.86 1.38
C LEU A 70 15.91 -19.54 2.17
N GLU A 71 16.94 -20.04 1.50
CA GLU A 71 18.12 -20.65 2.14
C GLU A 71 18.86 -19.63 3.02
N ASP A 72 19.03 -18.40 2.54
CA ASP A 72 19.67 -17.33 3.30
C ASP A 72 18.86 -16.93 4.54
N PHE A 73 17.52 -16.92 4.42
CA PHE A 73 16.64 -16.71 5.56
C PHE A 73 16.76 -17.85 6.59
N GLN A 74 16.73 -19.10 6.14
CA GLN A 74 16.90 -20.28 7.02
C GLN A 74 18.27 -20.31 7.69
N ALA A 75 19.30 -19.82 7.01
CA ALA A 75 20.66 -19.67 7.53
C ALA A 75 20.84 -18.45 8.45
N GLY A 76 19.80 -17.62 8.67
CA GLY A 76 19.87 -16.44 9.54
C GLY A 76 20.70 -15.28 8.98
N LYS A 77 20.89 -15.21 7.66
CA LYS A 77 21.73 -14.19 7.01
C LYS A 77 21.06 -12.81 6.84
N PHE A 78 19.82 -12.66 7.30
CA PHE A 78 19.02 -11.43 7.16
C PHE A 78 19.23 -10.45 8.32
N GLY A 79 20.22 -10.72 9.17
CA GLY A 79 20.49 -9.94 10.37
C GLY A 79 19.57 -10.30 11.54
N SER A 80 19.77 -9.61 12.64
CA SER A 80 18.94 -9.71 13.84
C SER A 80 18.34 -8.36 14.18
N ILE A 81 17.15 -8.37 14.76
CA ILE A 81 16.54 -7.14 15.28
C ILE A 81 17.21 -6.84 16.61
N PRO A 82 17.97 -5.73 16.77
CA PRO A 82 18.58 -5.41 18.03
C PRO A 82 17.48 -5.03 19.06
N PRO A 83 17.71 -5.24 20.37
CA PRO A 83 16.68 -5.05 21.41
C PRO A 83 15.99 -3.67 21.41
N ASN A 84 16.68 -2.64 20.91
CA ASN A 84 16.19 -1.26 20.89
C ASN A 84 15.74 -0.76 19.49
N ALA A 85 15.68 -1.63 18.47
CA ALA A 85 15.25 -1.22 17.11
C ALA A 85 13.75 -0.95 16.99
N LEU A 86 12.94 -1.50 17.88
CA LEU A 86 11.51 -1.24 17.92
C LEU A 86 11.27 0.04 18.73
N MET A 87 11.50 1.21 18.11
CA MET A 87 10.94 2.45 18.64
C MET A 87 9.44 2.48 18.29
N PRO A 88 8.52 2.43 19.26
CA PRO A 88 7.11 2.61 18.96
C PRO A 88 6.92 4.03 18.43
N HIS A 89 6.30 4.16 17.25
CA HIS A 89 5.78 5.45 16.80
C HIS A 89 4.64 5.87 17.76
N SER A 90 4.98 6.61 18.81
CA SER A 90 3.98 7.25 19.66
C SER A 90 3.40 8.42 18.88
N HIS A 91 2.14 8.29 18.45
CA HIS A 91 1.40 9.44 17.95
C HIS A 91 1.34 10.49 19.05
N GLY A 92 1.93 11.66 18.77
CA GLY A 92 2.08 12.76 19.71
C GLY A 92 0.75 13.11 20.36
N ARG A 93 0.69 12.93 21.68
CA ARG A 93 -0.31 13.54 22.54
C ARG A 93 -0.05 15.05 22.45
N ARG A 94 -0.90 15.82 21.74
CA ARG A 94 -0.81 17.29 21.74
C ARG A 94 -0.92 17.77 23.19
N PRO A 95 0.01 18.60 23.70
CA PRO A 95 -0.17 19.19 25.02
C PRO A 95 -1.40 20.12 25.00
N PRO A 96 -2.16 20.21 26.10
CA PRO A 96 -3.27 21.15 26.20
C PRO A 96 -2.74 22.58 26.08
N VAL A 97 -3.32 23.34 25.16
CA VAL A 97 -3.17 24.80 25.11
C VAL A 97 -3.88 25.33 26.35
N GLY A 98 -3.10 25.95 27.25
CA GLY A 98 -3.62 26.80 28.32
C GLY A 98 -4.04 28.16 27.80
#